data_AF-A0A5Y3W8P6-F1
#
_entry.id   AF-A0A5Y3W8P6-F1
#
_cell.length_a   1.000
_cell.length_b   1.000
_cell.length_c   1.000
_cell.angle_alpha   90.00
_cell.angle_beta   90.00
_cell.angle_gamma   90.00
#
_symmetry.space_group_name_H-M   'P 1'
#
loop_
_entity.id
_entity.type
_entity.pdbx_description
1 polymer ?
#
loop_
_entity_poly.entity_id
_entity_poly.type
_entity_poly.pdbx_seq_one_letter_code
_entity_poly.pdbx_strand_id
1 'polypeptide(L)' 'DVPMTAGELLNLSDAIDQAMFTMGLKIHMRQREMKEEIDKLTDVKAILDYKIGRSEEN' A
#
# COMPACT_ATOMS: atom_id res chain seq x y z
N ASP A 1 -12.62 -14.40 29.90
CA ASP A 1 -11.88 -15.08 28.83
C ASP A 1 -12.81 -15.21 27.65
N VAL A 2 -12.40 -14.80 26.45
CA VAL A 2 -13.23 -14.99 25.24
C VAL A 2 -12.87 -16.37 24.72
N PRO A 3 -13.78 -17.37 24.79
CA PRO A 3 -13.45 -18.71 24.33
C PRO A 3 -13.19 -18.66 22.82
N MET A 4 -12.01 -19.12 22.41
CA MET A 4 -11.59 -19.18 21.01
C MET A 4 -11.18 -20.62 20.71
N THR A 5 -11.74 -21.16 19.64
CA THR A 5 -11.40 -22.51 19.15
C THR A 5 -10.19 -22.47 18.24
N ALA A 6 -9.51 -23.61 18.08
CA ALA A 6 -8.41 -23.74 17.12
C ALA A 6 -8.86 -23.42 15.68
N GLY A 7 -10.11 -23.74 15.32
CA GLY A 7 -10.68 -23.42 14.00
C GLY A 7 -10.87 -21.91 13.77
N GLU A 8 -11.32 -21.17 14.79
CA GLU A 8 -11.46 -19.72 14.71
C GLU A 8 -10.09 -19.01 14.60
N LEU A 9 -9.06 -19.53 15.27
CA LEU A 9 -7.69 -19.02 15.13
C LEU A 9 -7.11 -19.23 13.73
N LEU A 10 -7.36 -20.40 13.13
CA LEU A 10 -6.92 -20.69 11.77
C LEU A 10 -7.60 -19.77 10.74
N ASN A 11 -8.92 -19.63 10.84
CA ASN A 11 -9.68 -18.72 9.97
C ASN A 11 -9.22 -17.26 10.10
N LEU A 12 -8.88 -16.82 11.33
CA LEU A 12 -8.33 -15.50 11.57
C LEU A 12 -6.95 -15.33 10.93
N SER A 13 -6.08 -16.35 11.03
CA SER A 13 -4.76 -16.35 10.38
C SER A 13 -4.89 -16.18 8.87
N ASP A 14 -5.76 -16.96 8.22
CA ASP A 14 -5.98 -16.90 6.77
C ASP A 14 -6.49 -15.51 6.34
N ALA A 15 -7.41 -14.93 7.12
CA ALA A 15 -7.93 -13.59 6.86
C ALA A 15 -6.83 -12.50 7.01
N ILE A 16 -5.94 -12.64 8.00
CA ILE A 16 -4.79 -11.75 8.18
C ILE A 16 -3.83 -11.88 7.02
N ASP A 17 -3.48 -13.09 6.60
CA ASP A 17 -2.56 -13.33 5.48
C ASP A 17 -3.10 -12.73 4.19
N GLN A 18 -4.39 -12.91 3.91
CA GLN A 18 -5.04 -12.30 2.75
C GLN A 18 -5.04 -10.76 2.82
N ALA A 19 -5.33 -10.19 3.99
CA ALA A 19 -5.33 -8.75 4.19
C ALA A 19 -3.92 -8.16 3.99
N MET A 20 -2.90 -8.81 4.57
CA MET A 20 -1.50 -8.41 4.44
C MET A 20 -1.01 -8.53 3.01
N PHE A 21 -1.36 -9.60 2.30
CA PHE A 21 -1.05 -9.76 0.88
C PHE A 21 -1.68 -8.64 0.04
N THR A 22 -2.97 -8.36 0.25
CA THR A 22 -3.70 -7.32 -0.46
C THR A 22 -3.09 -5.93 -0.22
N MET A 23 -2.74 -5.62 1.03
CA MET A 23 -2.07 -4.37 1.37
C MET A 23 -0.66 -4.28 0.78
N GLY A 24 0.10 -5.38 0.82
CA GLY A 24 1.41 -5.47 0.17
C GLY A 24 1.34 -5.17 -1.32
N LEU A 25 0.35 -5.72 -2.04
CA LEU A 25 0.13 -5.41 -3.45
C LEU A 25 -0.20 -3.94 -3.69
N LYS A 26 -1.09 -3.34 -2.89
CA LYS A 26 -1.42 -1.90 -2.99
C LYS A 26 -0.18 -1.03 -2.80
N ILE A 27 0.65 -1.33 -1.80
CA ILE A 27 1.91 -0.63 -1.54
C ILE A 27 2.85 -0.78 -2.73
N HIS A 28 3.02 -2.01 -3.24
CA HIS A 28 3.89 -2.27 -4.38
C HIS A 28 3.47 -1.49 -5.63
N MET A 29 2.16 -1.44 -5.93
CA MET A 29 1.64 -0.66 -7.04
C MET A 29 1.92 0.83 -6.86
N ARG A 30 1.69 1.40 -5.67
CA ARG A 30 2.00 2.81 -5.41
C ARG A 30 3.50 3.10 -5.52
N GLN A 31 4.35 2.21 -5.02
CA GLN A 31 5.80 2.35 -5.17
C GLN A 31 6.23 2.34 -6.64
N ARG A 32 5.58 1.52 -7.47
CA ARG A 32 5.80 1.52 -8.91
C ARG A 32 5.35 2.82 -9.57
N GLU A 33 4.16 3.33 -9.25
CA GLU A 33 3.68 4.63 -9.73
C GLU A 33 4.65 5.75 -9.35
N MET A 34 5.10 5.80 -8.09
CA MET A 34 6.08 6.77 -7.62
C MET A 34 7.40 6.69 -8.40
N LYS A 35 7.85 5.48 -8.71
CA LYS A 35 9.07 5.28 -9.50
C LYS A 35 8.92 5.89 -10.90
N GLU A 36 7.80 5.62 -11.57
CA GLU A 36 7.50 6.16 -12.89
C GLU A 36 7.30 7.69 -12.86
N GLU A 37 6.77 8.25 -11.78
CA GLU A 37 6.67 9.70 -11.53
C GLU A 37 8.06 10.33 -11.38
N ILE A 38 8.92 9.72 -10.55
CA ILE A 38 10.30 10.18 -10.30
C ILE A 38 11.13 10.13 -11.58
N ASP A 39 10.99 9.08 -12.40
CA ASP A 39 11.71 8.94 -13.66
C ASP A 39 11.40 10.09 -14.65
N LYS A 40 10.25 10.79 -14.49
CA LYS A 40 9.84 11.94 -15.30
C LYS A 40 10.35 13.29 -14.77
N LEU A 41 10.98 13.32 -13.59
CA LEU A 41 11.49 14.54 -12.97
C LEU A 41 12.86 14.93 -13.57
N THR A 42 12.87 15.26 -14.86
CA THR A 42 14.10 15.49 -15.64
C THR A 42 14.60 16.93 -15.60
N ASP A 43 13.81 17.88 -15.09
CA ASP A 43 14.17 19.29 -15.00
C ASP A 43 13.72 19.93 -13.68
N VAL A 44 14.33 21.08 -13.37
CA VAL A 44 14.13 21.79 -12.09
C VAL A 44 12.67 22.17 -11.86
N LYS A 45 11.93 22.50 -12.92
CA LYS A 45 10.52 22.88 -12.80
C LYS A 45 9.69 21.64 -12.46
N ALA A 46 9.90 20.53 -13.16
CA ALA A 46 9.23 19.26 -12.88
C ALA A 46 9.48 18.80 -11.42
N ILE A 47 10.72 18.95 -10.93
CA ILE A 47 11.06 18.64 -9.53
C ILE A 47 10.29 19.53 -8.56
N LEU A 48 10.26 20.84 -8.79
CA LEU A 48 9.57 21.80 -7.90
C LEU A 48 8.05 21.63 -7.90
N ASP A 49 7.47 21.19 -9.02
CA ASP A 49 6.03 20.99 -9.19
C ASP A 49 5.56 19.61 -8.67
N TYR A 50 6.48 18.69 -8.32
CA TYR A 50 6.14 17.35 -7.86
C TYR A 50 5.54 17.36 -6.44
N LYS A 51 4.30 16.87 -6.31
CA LYS A 51 3.60 16.76 -5.02
C LYS A 51 3.87 15.41 -4.37
N ILE A 52 4.39 15.45 -3.15
CA ILE A 52 4.64 14.26 -2.34
C ILE A 52 3.34 13.81 -1.68
N GLY A 53 3.03 12.52 -1.81
CA GLY A 53 1.75 11.94 -1.35
C GLY A 53 0.65 12.07 -2.40
N ARG A 54 -0.34 11.16 -2.38
CA ARG A 54 -1.57 11.41 -3.14
C ARG A 54 -2.23 12.62 -2.51
N SER A 55 -2.72 13.55 -3.34
CA SER A 55 -3.85 14.36 -2.93
C SER A 55 -4.95 13.37 -2.57
N GLU A 56 -5.19 13.18 -1.27
CA GLU A 56 -6.37 12.46 -0.82
C GLU A 56 -7.56 13.15 -1.48
N GLU A 57 -8.20 12.44 -2.40
CA GLU A 57 -9.51 12.83 -2.88
C GLU A 57 -10.40 12.79 -1.63
N ASN A 58 -10.79 13.97 -1.15
CA ASN A 58 -11.73 14.11 -0.04
C ASN A 58 -13.08 13.49 -0.40
#